data_AF-A0A9E1BBX2-F1
#
_entry.id   AF-A0A9E1BBX2-F1
#
_cell.length_a   1.000
_cell.length_b   1.000
_cell.length_c   1.000
_cell.angle_alpha   90.00
_cell.angle_beta   90.00
_cell.angle_gamma   90.00
#
_symmetry.space_group_name_H-M   'P 1'
#
loop_
_entity.id
_entity.type
_entity.pdbx_description
1 polymer ?
#
loop_
_entity_poly.entity_id
_entity_poly.type
_entity_poly.pdbx_seq_one_letter_code
_entity_poly.pdbx_strand_id
1 'polypeptide(L)' 'MEANETICYCKHVTLADIDAALSQAKTIRDLESTFEDVQKITNCSTGCGKCHDRILDVIASKMYK' A
#
# COMPACT_ATOMS: atom_id res chain seq x y z
N MET A 1 -12.01 -16.13 -8.22
CA MET A 1 -12.30 -14.82 -7.58
C MET A 1 -11.19 -14.64 -6.57
N GLU A 2 -10.16 -13.87 -6.92
CA GLU A 2 -9.08 -13.57 -5.98
C GLU A 2 -9.72 -12.82 -4.80
N ALA A 3 -9.71 -13.43 -3.62
CA ALA A 3 -10.19 -12.77 -2.43
C ALA A 3 -9.29 -11.55 -2.21
N ASN A 4 -9.88 -10.36 -2.24
CA ASN A 4 -9.13 -9.13 -2.00
C ASN A 4 -8.59 -9.15 -0.57
N GLU A 5 -7.31 -9.46 -0.44
CA GLU A 5 -6.67 -9.66 0.85
C GLU A 5 -6.60 -8.35 1.64
N THR A 6 -7.00 -8.40 2.92
CA THR A 6 -6.80 -7.26 3.83
C THR A 6 -5.35 -7.21 4.30
N ILE A 7 -4.67 -6.10 4.03
CA ILE A 7 -3.26 -5.87 4.39
C ILE A 7 -3.15 -5.08 5.70
N CYS A 8 -3.98 -4.05 5.89
CA CYS A 8 -4.06 -3.31 7.16
C CYS A 8 -5.43 -3.50 7.82
N TYR A 9 -5.48 -4.27 8.90
CA TYR A 9 -6.72 -4.47 9.65
C TYR A 9 -7.19 -3.23 10.43
N CYS A 10 -6.28 -2.35 10.87
CA CYS A 10 -6.65 -1.15 11.64
C CYS A 10 -7.43 -0.12 10.81
N LYS A 11 -7.16 -0.08 9.51
CA LYS A 11 -7.75 0.90 8.57
C LYS A 11 -8.55 0.21 7.46
N HIS A 12 -8.72 -1.10 7.57
CA HIS A 12 -9.40 -1.93 6.58
C HIS A 12 -8.86 -1.75 5.15
N VAL A 13 -7.53 -1.59 5.01
CA VAL A 13 -6.88 -1.43 3.71
C VAL A 13 -6.63 -2.79 3.10
N THR A 14 -7.09 -2.96 1.86
CA THR A 14 -6.95 -4.18 1.08
C THR A 14 -5.90 -4.06 -0.02
N LEU A 15 -5.56 -5.17 -0.66
CA LEU A 15 -4.64 -5.17 -1.80
C LEU A 15 -5.17 -4.29 -2.95
N ALA A 16 -6.47 -4.33 -3.21
CA ALA A 16 -7.08 -3.48 -4.23
C ALA A 16 -7.00 -1.98 -3.90
N ASP A 17 -7.09 -1.61 -2.62
CA ASP A 17 -6.93 -0.21 -2.19
C ASP A 17 -5.49 0.28 -2.43
N ILE A 18 -4.50 -0.59 -2.20
CA ILE A 18 -3.09 -0.29 -2.49
C ILE A 18 -2.88 -0.14 -4.00
N ASP A 19 -3.43 -1.05 -4.81
CA ASP A 19 -3.35 -0.95 -6.29
C ASP A 19 -4.02 0.34 -6.81
N ALA A 20 -5.18 0.68 -6.27
CA ALA A 20 -5.87 1.93 -6.60
C ALA A 20 -5.05 3.16 -6.18
N ALA A 21 -4.41 3.14 -5.00
CA ALA A 21 -3.56 4.22 -4.53
C ALA A 21 -2.29 4.36 -5.39
N LEU A 22 -1.66 3.26 -5.77
CA LEU A 22 -0.51 3.24 -6.68
C LEU A 22 -0.86 3.80 -8.06
N SER A 23 -2.03 3.48 -8.60
CA SER A 23 -2.49 4.04 -9.89
C SER A 23 -2.72 5.56 -9.83
N GLN A 24 -3.01 6.09 -8.65
CA GLN A 24 -3.21 7.52 -8.40
C GLN A 24 -1.91 8.25 -8.06
N ALA A 25 -0.90 7.53 -7.56
CA ALA A 25 0.42 8.08 -7.28
C ALA A 25 1.05 8.53 -8.60
N LYS A 26 1.09 9.85 -8.83
CA LYS A 26 1.53 10.48 -10.09
C LYS A 26 2.97 10.17 -10.47
N THR A 27 3.81 9.74 -9.52
CA THR A 27 5.22 9.47 -9.80
C THR A 27 5.74 8.38 -8.88
N ILE A 28 5.93 7.19 -9.45
CA ILE A 28 6.70 6.12 -8.82
C ILE A 28 8.19 6.50 -8.96
N ARG A 29 8.83 6.90 -7.86
CA ARG A 29 10.25 7.31 -7.85
C ARG A 29 11.10 6.32 -7.09
N ASP A 30 10.84 6.23 -5.79
CA ASP A 30 11.50 5.35 -4.85
C ASP A 30 10.44 4.70 -3.96
N LEU A 31 10.82 3.60 -3.31
CA LEU A 31 9.90 2.77 -2.54
C LEU A 31 9.29 3.55 -1.37
N GLU A 32 10.08 4.38 -0.70
CA GLU A 32 9.65 5.15 0.47
C GLU A 32 8.67 6.26 0.06
N SER A 33 8.97 7.06 -0.96
CA SER A 33 8.04 8.09 -1.44
C SER A 33 6.75 7.51 -1.99
N THR A 34 6.82 6.35 -2.66
CA THR A 34 5.64 5.63 -3.13
C THR A 34 4.81 5.13 -1.94
N PHE A 35 5.46 4.61 -0.89
CA PHE A 35 4.77 4.25 0.34
C PHE A 35 4.11 5.46 1.01
N GLU A 36 4.78 6.61 1.07
CA GLU A 36 4.19 7.83 1.63
C GLU A 36 2.90 8.23 0.90
N ASP A 37 2.88 8.14 -0.42
CA ASP A 37 1.71 8.48 -1.22
C ASP A 37 0.57 7.46 -1.01
N VAL A 38 0.89 6.17 -0.97
CA VAL A 38 -0.08 5.12 -0.61
C VAL A 38 -0.63 5.32 0.80
N GLN A 39 0.23 5.69 1.76
CA GLN A 39 -0.16 5.97 3.14
C GLN A 39 -1.07 7.20 3.22
N LYS A 40 -0.80 8.27 2.46
CA LYS A 40 -1.67 9.46 2.42
C LYS A 40 -3.06 9.14 1.88
N ILE A 41 -3.17 8.24 0.91
CA ILE A 41 -4.45 7.86 0.28
C ILE A 41 -5.24 6.88 1.16
N THR A 42 -4.57 5.84 1.69
CA THR A 42 -5.22 4.72 2.39
C THR A 42 -5.23 4.86 3.91
N ASN A 43 -4.44 5.78 4.46
CA ASN A 43 -4.16 5.94 5.89
C ASN A 43 -3.50 4.71 6.55
N CYS A 44 -2.96 3.76 5.78
CA CYS A 44 -2.28 2.59 6.34
C CYS A 44 -1.14 2.98 7.30
N SER A 45 -0.73 2.09 8.20
CA SER A 45 0.36 2.32 9.18
C SER A 45 0.17 3.48 10.19
N THR A 46 -0.89 4.29 10.09
CA THR A 46 -1.25 5.31 11.09
C THR A 46 -2.00 4.76 12.33
N GLY A 47 -2.11 3.43 12.43
CA GLY A 47 -2.72 2.72 13.55
C GLY A 47 -1.67 2.02 14.42
N CYS A 48 -1.55 0.70 14.27
CA CYS A 48 -0.58 -0.11 15.03
C CYS A 48 0.79 -0.27 14.36
N GLY A 49 0.98 0.20 13.12
CA GLY A 49 2.22 0.08 12.35
C GLY A 49 2.57 -1.31 11.80
N LYS A 50 1.95 -2.40 12.29
CA LYS A 50 2.31 -3.79 11.93
C LYS A 50 2.15 -4.15 10.44
N CYS A 51 1.40 -3.37 9.67
CA CYS A 51 1.21 -3.60 8.24
C CYS A 51 2.31 -2.96 7.37
N HIS A 52 3.20 -2.15 7.95
CA HIS A 52 4.15 -1.33 7.20
C HIS A 52 5.03 -2.15 6.25
N ASP A 53 5.77 -3.13 6.78
CA ASP A 53 6.68 -3.98 6.00
C ASP A 53 5.92 -4.72 4.89
N ARG A 54 4.73 -5.25 5.22
CA ARG A 54 3.89 -5.96 4.25
C ARG A 54 3.43 -5.06 3.10
N ILE A 55 3.14 -3.80 3.37
CA ILE A 55 2.77 -2.83 2.33
C ILE A 55 3.98 -2.47 1.49
N LEU A 56 5.16 -2.29 2.10
CA LEU A 56 6.40 -2.08 1.36
C LEU A 56 6.70 -3.25 0.42
N ASP A 57 6.54 -4.49 0.87
CA ASP A 57 6.73 -5.69 0.04
C ASP A 57 5.77 -5.71 -1.16
N VAL A 58 4.49 -5.37 -0.94
CA VAL A 58 3.49 -5.27 -2.01
C VAL A 58 3.89 -4.21 -3.02
N ILE A 59 4.25 -3.01 -2.57
CA ILE A 59 4.67 -1.92 -3.45
C ILE A 59 5.93 -2.32 -4.23
N ALA A 60 6.95 -2.87 -3.57
CA ALA A 60 8.18 -3.34 -4.21
C ALA A 60 7.88 -4.42 -5.25
N SER A 61 7.03 -5.38 -4.94
CA SER A 61 6.60 -6.41 -5.89
C SER A 61 5.85 -5.85 -7.10
N LYS A 62 5.22 -4.68 -6.99
CA LYS A 62 4.52 -4.02 -8.12
C LYS A 62 5.46 -3.12 -8.93
N MET A 63 6.49 -2.57 -8.30
CA MET A 63 7.49 -1.71 -8.94
C MET A 63 8.55 -2.48 -9.74
N TYR A 64 8.99 -3.64 -9.23
CA TYR A 64 10.12 -4.40 -9.79
C TYR A 64 9.71 -5.65 -10.58
N LYS A 65 8.45 -5.73 -11.00
CA LYS A 65 7.89 -6.84 -11.78
C LYS A 65 7.51 -6.37 -13.17
#